data_AF-A0A2U2RZ76-F1
#
_entry.id   AF-A0A2U2RZ76-F1
#
_cell.length_a   1.000
_cell.length_b   1.000
_cell.length_c   1.000
_cell.angle_alpha   90.00
_cell.angle_beta   90.00
_cell.angle_gamma   90.00
#
_symmetry.space_group_name_H-M   'P 1'
#
loop_
_entity.id
_entity.type
_entity.pdbx_description
1 polymer ?
#
loop_
_entity_poly.entity_id
_entity_poly.type
_entity_poly.pdbx_seq_one_letter_code
_entity_poly.pdbx_strand_id
1 'polypeptide(L)'
;MNFNRLIKDSKKGLKRKISSRREKTSVSVEEFFNLSEKYFKQNNEGENLIIKYDSKDKEILVFILRWYYNLWIDINEKSIEVYSSFPKEFEIISEVNKLNHPHTPKTFKKGTKMYFNSSSYSSSNWLNGIPLWDKKDEEVGHGLKPSCQVNYNSIKLIR
;
A
#
# COMPACT_ATOMS: atom_id res chain seq x y z
N MET A 1 4.65 10.63 -7.72
CA MET A 1 4.97 9.29 -7.18
C MET A 1 5.18 9.40 -5.68
N ASN A 2 4.54 8.54 -4.89
CA ASN A 2 4.61 8.61 -3.43
C ASN A 2 5.97 8.16 -2.86
N PHE A 3 6.73 7.35 -3.60
CA PHE A 3 8.06 6.92 -3.19
C PHE A 3 9.03 8.11 -3.12
N ASN A 4 9.05 8.96 -4.15
CA ASN A 4 9.85 10.19 -4.15
C ASN A 4 9.46 11.14 -3.00
N ARG A 5 8.20 11.10 -2.56
CA ARG A 5 7.75 11.84 -1.39
C ARG A 5 8.36 11.27 -0.10
N LEU A 6 8.36 9.94 0.07
CA LEU A 6 9.07 9.28 1.17
C LEU A 6 10.54 9.71 1.18
N ILE A 7 11.26 9.60 0.07
CA ILE A 7 12.69 9.97 -0.01
C ILE A 7 12.92 11.43 0.37
N LYS A 8 12.08 12.34 -0.15
CA LYS A 8 12.18 13.77 0.15
C LYS A 8 11.91 14.05 1.64
N ASP A 9 10.85 13.47 2.19
CA ASP A 9 10.46 13.67 3.58
C ASP A 9 11.48 13.04 4.54
N SER A 10 12.09 11.90 4.20
CA SER A 10 13.16 11.28 4.98
C SER A 10 14.44 12.12 5.03
N LYS A 11 14.74 12.89 3.98
CA LYS A 11 15.90 13.80 3.94
C LYS A 11 15.63 15.15 4.59
N LYS A 12 14.40 15.68 4.44
CA LYS A 12 14.05 17.05 4.87
C LYS A 12 13.27 17.10 6.19
N GLY A 13 12.81 15.95 6.68
CA GLY A 13 11.89 15.85 7.80
C GLY A 13 10.43 16.14 7.41
N LEU A 14 9.52 15.78 8.31
CA LEU A 14 8.10 16.11 8.19
C LEU A 14 7.79 17.48 8.78
N LYS A 15 6.85 18.20 8.15
CA LYS A 15 6.31 19.46 8.72
C LYS A 15 5.29 19.24 9.83
N ARG A 16 4.64 18.08 9.84
CA ARG A 16 3.53 17.73 10.76
C ARG A 16 3.60 16.24 11.08
N LYS A 17 3.09 15.87 12.24
CA LYS A 17 2.94 14.46 12.64
C LYS A 17 2.06 13.70 11.64
N ILE A 18 2.30 12.40 11.52
CA ILE A 18 1.40 11.47 10.82
C ILE A 18 0.41 10.99 11.88
N SER A 19 -0.89 11.06 11.62
CA SER A 19 -1.86 10.56 12.58
C SER A 19 -3.13 10.06 11.92
N SER A 20 -3.62 8.92 12.37
CA SER A 20 -4.91 8.36 11.98
C SER A 20 -5.76 8.13 13.23
N ARG A 21 -6.92 8.81 13.30
CA ARG A 21 -7.89 8.54 14.38
C ARG A 21 -8.49 7.13 14.25
N ARG A 22 -8.72 6.67 13.02
CA ARG A 22 -9.30 5.36 12.71
C ARG A 22 -8.38 4.23 13.15
N GLU A 23 -7.10 4.32 12.82
CA GLU A 23 -6.10 3.30 13.17
C GLU A 23 -5.55 3.49 14.60
N LYS A 24 -5.92 4.58 15.29
CA LYS A 24 -5.42 4.95 16.62
C LYS A 24 -3.88 5.07 16.70
N THR A 25 -3.25 5.35 15.56
CA THR A 25 -1.79 5.45 15.44
C THR A 25 -1.39 6.89 15.15
N SER A 26 -0.32 7.35 15.79
CA SER A 26 0.30 8.65 15.54
C SER A 26 1.81 8.52 15.59
N VAL A 27 2.49 9.09 14.59
CA VAL A 27 3.95 9.17 14.50
C VAL A 27 4.34 10.63 14.66
N SER A 28 5.11 10.96 15.69
CA SER A 28 5.60 12.33 15.89
C SER A 28 6.61 12.72 14.80
N VAL A 29 6.93 14.02 14.67
CA VAL A 29 7.97 14.46 13.73
C VAL A 29 9.34 13.90 14.14
N GLU A 30 9.62 13.86 15.44
CA GLU A 30 10.86 13.31 16.00
C GLU A 30 10.95 11.79 15.81
N GLU A 31 9.86 11.07 16.05
CA GLU A 31 9.79 9.63 15.83
C GLU A 31 10.01 9.29 14.35
N PHE A 32 9.37 10.03 13.44
CA PHE A 32 9.61 9.86 12.02
C PHE A 32 11.05 10.19 11.63
N PHE A 33 11.66 11.21 12.22
CA PHE A 33 13.07 11.54 12.00
C PHE A 33 13.97 10.36 12.41
N ASN A 34 13.78 9.82 13.61
CA ASN A 34 14.54 8.66 14.10
C ASN A 34 14.37 7.42 13.20
N LEU A 35 13.14 7.15 12.74
CA LEU A 35 12.87 6.07 11.77
C LEU A 35 13.53 6.34 10.42
N SER A 36 13.54 7.59 9.96
CA SER A 36 14.16 7.98 8.69
C SER A 36 15.67 7.78 8.70
N GLU A 37 16.32 8.23 9.77
CA GLU A 37 17.74 8.02 10.02
C GLU A 37 18.10 6.55 10.01
N LYS A 38 17.26 5.72 10.66
CA LYS A 38 17.49 4.29 10.83
C LYS A 38 17.22 3.47 9.57
N TYR A 39 16.18 3.81 8.80
CA TYR A 39 15.63 2.90 7.77
C TYR A 39 15.54 3.49 6.36
N PHE A 40 15.43 4.81 6.20
CA PHE A 40 15.10 5.42 4.89
C PHE A 40 16.27 6.15 4.22
N LYS A 41 17.40 6.31 4.92
CA LYS A 41 18.57 7.06 4.42
C LYS A 41 19.31 6.44 3.24
N GLN A 42 19.24 5.12 3.07
CA GLN A 42 20.12 4.38 2.16
C GLN A 42 19.66 4.33 0.70
N ASN A 43 18.81 5.27 0.26
CA ASN A 43 18.07 5.09 -1.00
C ASN A 43 18.59 5.94 -2.16
N ASN A 44 18.83 5.25 -3.28
CA ASN A 44 18.99 5.84 -4.60
C ASN A 44 17.62 6.05 -5.26
N GLU A 45 17.47 7.10 -6.06
CA GLU A 45 16.24 7.31 -6.84
C GLU A 45 16.08 6.20 -7.89
N GLY A 46 14.88 5.64 -8.00
CA GLY A 46 14.53 4.62 -9.00
C GLY A 46 14.60 3.17 -8.53
N GLU A 47 15.32 2.89 -7.45
CA GLU A 47 15.48 1.52 -6.92
C GLU A 47 14.51 1.21 -5.78
N ASN A 48 14.12 -0.06 -5.66
CA ASN A 48 13.36 -0.53 -4.51
C ASN A 48 14.20 -0.36 -3.24
N LEU A 49 13.55 0.04 -2.15
CA LEU A 49 14.17 0.16 -0.84
C LEU A 49 14.01 -1.16 -0.08
N ILE A 50 15.10 -1.71 0.45
CA ILE A 50 15.05 -2.89 1.33
C ILE A 50 15.32 -2.44 2.77
N ILE A 51 14.32 -2.55 3.63
CA ILE A 51 14.41 -2.20 5.04
C ILE A 51 14.59 -3.48 5.85
N LYS A 52 15.74 -3.63 6.52
CA LYS A 52 15.90 -4.60 7.61
C LYS A 52 15.40 -3.93 8.89
N TYR A 53 14.31 -4.43 9.47
CA TYR A 53 13.61 -3.77 10.56
C TYR A 53 13.73 -4.54 11.87
N ASP A 54 13.73 -3.82 12.99
CA ASP A 54 13.50 -4.43 14.30
C ASP A 54 12.02 -4.78 14.44
N SER A 55 11.71 -5.94 15.02
CA SER A 55 10.32 -6.41 15.19
C SER A 55 9.39 -5.39 15.85
N LYS A 56 9.91 -4.61 16.81
CA LYS A 56 9.19 -3.52 17.50
C LYS A 56 8.75 -2.38 16.58
N ASP A 57 9.47 -2.14 15.48
CA ASP A 57 9.20 -1.05 14.54
C ASP A 57 8.33 -1.52 13.36
N LYS A 58 7.99 -2.82 13.28
CA LYS A 58 7.27 -3.40 12.13
C LYS A 58 5.95 -2.69 11.87
N GLU A 59 5.11 -2.57 12.89
CA GLU A 59 3.75 -2.03 12.74
C GLU A 59 3.79 -0.56 12.32
N ILE A 60 4.69 0.24 12.91
CA ILE A 60 4.80 1.67 12.59
C ILE A 60 5.36 1.89 11.19
N LEU A 61 6.31 1.06 10.75
CA LEU A 61 6.83 1.09 9.39
C LEU A 61 5.74 0.74 8.37
N VAL A 62 4.99 -0.33 8.61
CA VAL A 62 3.88 -0.73 7.73
C VAL A 62 2.82 0.37 7.67
N PHE A 63 2.49 0.99 8.81
CA PHE A 63 1.57 2.13 8.86
C PHE A 63 2.08 3.31 8.02
N ILE A 64 3.33 3.74 8.20
CA ILE A 64 3.90 4.85 7.42
C ILE A 64 3.90 4.52 5.92
N LEU A 65 4.39 3.35 5.53
CA LEU A 65 4.59 2.97 4.14
C LEU A 65 3.25 2.76 3.40
N ARG A 66 2.33 2.00 4.00
CA ARG A 66 1.03 1.69 3.37
C ARG A 66 0.02 2.80 3.56
N TRP A 67 -0.17 3.30 4.78
CA TRP A 67 -1.27 4.23 5.07
C TRP A 67 -0.95 5.68 4.74
N TYR A 68 0.29 6.13 5.04
CA TYR A 68 0.65 7.54 4.79
C TYR A 68 1.18 7.79 3.39
N TYR A 69 2.01 6.87 2.87
CA TYR A 69 2.60 6.99 1.53
C TYR A 69 1.88 6.14 0.46
N ASN A 70 0.93 5.27 0.78
CA ASN A 70 0.26 4.40 -0.21
C ASN A 70 1.27 3.68 -1.12
N LEU A 71 2.31 3.08 -0.52
CA LEU A 71 3.33 2.30 -1.23
C LEU A 71 3.00 0.82 -1.21
N TRP A 72 3.34 0.14 -2.30
CA TRP A 72 3.35 -1.32 -2.28
C TRP A 72 4.59 -1.80 -1.54
N ILE A 73 4.39 -2.73 -0.61
CA ILE A 73 5.45 -3.33 0.18
C ILE A 73 5.27 -4.84 0.24
N ASP A 74 6.37 -5.57 0.06
CA ASP A 74 6.45 -6.99 0.35
C ASP A 74 7.13 -7.17 1.72
N ILE A 75 6.45 -7.87 2.63
CA ILE A 75 6.91 -8.06 4.01
C ILE A 75 7.38 -9.50 4.15
N ASN A 76 8.69 -9.67 4.35
CA ASN A 76 9.31 -10.93 4.74
C ASN A 76 9.56 -10.96 6.26
N GLU A 77 10.00 -12.10 6.79
CA GLU A 77 10.24 -12.29 8.24
C GLU A 77 11.19 -11.24 8.84
N LYS A 78 12.18 -10.78 8.07
CA LYS A 78 13.25 -9.88 8.54
C LYS A 78 13.41 -8.60 7.72
N SER A 79 12.61 -8.42 6.68
CA SER A 79 12.75 -7.26 5.80
C SER A 79 11.44 -6.81 5.18
N ILE A 80 11.36 -5.52 4.85
CA ILE A 80 10.30 -4.94 4.03
C ILE A 80 10.97 -4.48 2.73
N GLU A 81 10.51 -4.98 1.59
CA GLU A 81 10.84 -4.42 0.28
C GLU A 81 9.78 -3.40 -0.10
N VAL A 82 10.20 -2.14 -0.33
CA VAL A 82 9.36 -1.02 -0.71
C VAL A 82 9.58 -0.72 -2.17
N TYR A 83 8.54 -0.83 -2.98
CA TYR A 83 8.65 -0.70 -4.42
C TYR A 83 8.75 0.78 -4.82
N SER A 84 9.74 1.12 -5.65
CA SER A 84 9.94 2.49 -6.15
C SER A 84 8.78 2.94 -7.05
N SER A 85 8.18 1.98 -7.76
CA SER A 85 7.01 2.15 -8.61
C SER A 85 5.88 1.23 -8.16
N PHE A 86 4.68 1.79 -8.00
CA PHE A 86 3.52 1.01 -7.59
C PHE A 86 3.13 0.01 -8.70
N PRO A 87 3.04 -1.30 -8.40
CA PRO A 87 2.72 -2.29 -9.42
C PRO A 87 1.30 -2.15 -9.98
N LYS A 88 1.11 -2.56 -11.24
CA LYS A 88 -0.16 -2.36 -11.96
C LYS A 88 -1.03 -3.61 -12.04
N GLU A 89 -0.44 -4.79 -11.90
CA GLU A 89 -1.09 -6.06 -12.17
C GLU A 89 -0.90 -7.02 -11.00
N PHE A 90 -1.99 -7.68 -10.61
CA PHE A 90 -2.09 -8.51 -9.43
C PHE A 90 -2.87 -9.79 -9.76
N GLU A 91 -2.61 -10.86 -9.02
CA GLU A 91 -3.34 -12.11 -9.11
C GLU A 91 -3.97 -12.44 -7.76
N ILE A 92 -5.23 -12.87 -7.77
CA ILE A 92 -5.94 -13.33 -6.59
C ILE A 92 -5.39 -14.69 -6.15
N ILE A 93 -4.88 -14.80 -4.92
CA ILE A 93 -4.33 -16.05 -4.37
C ILE A 93 -5.31 -16.82 -3.47
N SER A 94 -6.33 -16.12 -2.95
CA SER A 94 -7.43 -16.70 -2.18
C SER A 94 -8.75 -16.12 -2.67
N GLU A 95 -9.80 -16.92 -2.79
CA GLU A 95 -11.10 -16.44 -3.26
C GLU A 95 -11.58 -15.19 -2.51
N VAL A 96 -12.04 -14.19 -3.25
CA VAL A 96 -12.60 -12.94 -2.71
C VAL A 96 -14.10 -12.95 -2.99
N ASN A 97 -14.92 -12.90 -1.95
CA ASN A 97 -16.38 -12.94 -2.05
C ASN A 97 -17.02 -12.01 -1.00
N LYS A 98 -18.35 -11.92 -0.97
CA LYS A 98 -19.05 -11.01 -0.04
C LYS A 98 -18.90 -11.37 1.44
N LEU A 99 -18.45 -12.60 1.77
CA LEU A 99 -18.23 -13.00 3.17
C LEU A 99 -16.93 -12.41 3.71
N ASN A 100 -15.86 -12.43 2.92
CA ASN A 100 -14.55 -11.90 3.35
C ASN A 100 -14.29 -10.44 2.91
N HIS A 101 -14.98 -9.97 1.87
CA HIS A 101 -14.93 -8.59 1.39
C HIS A 101 -16.36 -8.11 1.11
N PRO A 102 -17.08 -7.58 2.13
CA PRO A 102 -18.51 -7.26 2.03
C PRO A 102 -18.91 -6.35 0.88
N HIS A 103 -18.00 -5.46 0.49
CA HIS A 103 -18.21 -4.48 -0.59
C HIS A 103 -17.75 -4.98 -1.97
N THR A 104 -17.38 -6.25 -2.11
CA THR A 104 -17.02 -6.79 -3.42
C THR A 104 -18.26 -6.87 -4.34
N PRO A 105 -18.17 -6.45 -5.61
CA PRO A 105 -19.30 -6.51 -6.53
C PRO A 105 -19.66 -7.95 -6.89
N LYS A 106 -18.67 -8.85 -6.92
CA LYS A 106 -18.81 -10.26 -7.29
C LYS A 106 -17.73 -11.11 -6.63
N THR A 107 -17.85 -12.43 -6.81
CA THR A 107 -16.83 -13.38 -6.39
C THR A 107 -15.69 -13.42 -7.41
N PHE A 108 -14.46 -13.22 -6.94
CA PHE A 108 -13.24 -13.40 -7.70
C PHE A 108 -12.56 -14.70 -7.28
N LYS A 109 -12.40 -15.61 -8.25
CA LYS A 109 -11.75 -16.91 -8.02
C LYS A 109 -10.24 -16.75 -7.88
N LYS A 110 -9.59 -17.71 -7.23
CA LYS A 110 -8.13 -17.83 -7.25
C LYS A 110 -7.62 -17.88 -8.70
N GLY A 111 -6.52 -17.19 -8.98
CA GLY A 111 -5.96 -17.03 -10.33
C GLY A 111 -6.55 -15.87 -11.14
N THR A 112 -7.56 -15.15 -10.62
CA THR A 112 -8.12 -13.99 -11.33
C THR A 112 -7.07 -12.88 -11.42
N LYS A 113 -6.82 -12.41 -12.64
CA LYS A 113 -5.98 -11.24 -12.90
C LYS A 113 -6.74 -9.96 -12.59
N MET A 114 -6.09 -9.07 -11.85
CA MET A 114 -6.63 -7.81 -11.39
C MET A 114 -5.66 -6.67 -11.72
N TYR A 115 -6.20 -5.48 -11.87
CA TYR A 115 -5.50 -4.28 -12.27
C TYR A 115 -5.68 -3.20 -11.20
N PHE A 116 -4.58 -2.56 -10.82
CA PHE A 116 -4.64 -1.45 -9.88
C PHE A 116 -5.27 -0.22 -10.51
N ASN A 117 -6.21 0.38 -9.78
CA ASN A 117 -6.79 1.66 -10.16
C ASN A 117 -6.78 2.63 -8.98
N SER A 118 -6.04 3.73 -9.13
CA SER A 118 -5.90 4.78 -8.13
C SER A 118 -7.06 5.79 -8.13
N SER A 119 -8.27 5.44 -8.59
CA SER A 119 -9.36 6.41 -8.69
C SER A 119 -9.60 7.10 -7.35
N SER A 120 -9.72 8.43 -7.40
CA SER A 120 -9.85 9.32 -6.23
C SER A 120 -11.09 9.01 -5.36
N TYR A 121 -12.03 8.23 -5.90
CA TYR A 121 -13.30 7.87 -5.27
C TYR A 121 -13.26 6.50 -4.58
N SER A 122 -12.11 5.81 -4.61
CA SER A 122 -11.92 4.52 -3.95
C SER A 122 -11.55 4.72 -2.47
N SER A 123 -12.51 4.52 -1.57
CA SER A 123 -12.30 4.54 -0.11
C SER A 123 -11.65 3.23 0.36
N SER A 124 -10.42 2.95 -0.08
CA SER A 124 -9.67 1.78 0.37
C SER A 124 -8.96 2.06 1.70
N ASN A 125 -9.07 1.13 2.65
CA ASN A 125 -8.15 1.03 3.77
C ASN A 125 -6.81 0.49 3.29
N TRP A 126 -5.94 1.41 2.88
CA TRP A 126 -4.60 1.15 2.39
C TRP A 126 -3.72 0.33 3.33
N LEU A 127 -4.02 0.29 4.63
CA LEU A 127 -3.32 -0.56 5.58
C LEU A 127 -3.60 -2.06 5.34
N ASN A 128 -4.85 -2.37 4.98
CA ASN A 128 -5.36 -3.73 4.85
C ASN A 128 -5.41 -4.23 3.40
N GLY A 129 -5.59 -3.33 2.43
CA GLY A 129 -5.74 -3.70 1.03
C GLY A 129 -5.66 -2.53 0.07
N ILE A 130 -5.81 -2.84 -1.22
CA ILE A 130 -5.69 -1.87 -2.32
C ILE A 130 -6.91 -1.96 -3.25
N PRO A 131 -7.27 -0.86 -3.94
CA PRO A 131 -8.35 -0.87 -4.91
C PRO A 131 -7.92 -1.59 -6.19
N LEU A 132 -8.65 -2.65 -6.55
CA LEU A 132 -8.39 -3.47 -7.74
C LEU A 132 -9.64 -3.67 -8.61
N TRP A 133 -9.42 -3.80 -9.92
CA TRP A 133 -10.42 -4.10 -10.97
C TRP A 133 -10.07 -5.37 -11.72
N ASP A 134 -11.06 -6.14 -12.16
CA ASP A 134 -10.84 -7.33 -12.99
C ASP A 134 -10.77 -7.01 -14.49
N LYS A 135 -11.27 -5.85 -14.92
CA LYS A 135 -11.27 -5.42 -16.32
C LYS A 135 -10.54 -4.08 -16.49
N LYS A 136 -9.53 -4.06 -17.37
CA LYS A 136 -8.67 -2.91 -17.65
C LYS A 136 -9.39 -1.82 -18.47
N ASP A 137 -10.23 -2.22 -19.43
CA ASP A 137 -10.71 -1.35 -20.51
C ASP A 137 -12.22 -1.09 -20.50
N GLU A 138 -12.93 -1.44 -19.43
CA GLU A 138 -14.40 -1.45 -19.46
C GLU A 138 -15.00 -0.04 -19.32
N GLU A 139 -15.04 0.78 -20.38
CA GLU A 139 -15.73 2.08 -20.43
C GLU A 139 -17.22 1.94 -20.09
N VAL A 140 -17.63 2.40 -18.90
CA VAL A 140 -19.05 2.61 -18.58
C VAL A 140 -19.41 4.01 -19.05
N GLY A 141 -20.28 4.08 -20.05
CA GLY A 141 -20.73 5.33 -20.68
C GLY A 141 -21.36 6.36 -19.73
N HIS A 142 -21.78 5.95 -18.53
CA HIS A 142 -22.23 6.86 -17.46
C HIS A 142 -22.02 6.21 -16.08
N GLY A 143 -20.97 6.59 -15.33
CA GLY A 143 -20.85 6.26 -13.90
C GLY A 143 -19.42 6.01 -13.36
N LEU A 144 -19.27 6.11 -12.03
CA LEU A 144 -18.06 5.70 -11.30
C LEU A 144 -17.91 4.17 -11.34
N LYS A 145 -16.86 3.66 -11.98
CA LYS A 145 -16.53 2.23 -11.98
C LYS A 145 -16.19 1.76 -10.55
N PRO A 146 -16.89 0.76 -9.99
CA PRO A 146 -16.63 0.31 -8.64
C PRO A 146 -15.27 -0.39 -8.58
N SER A 147 -14.29 0.23 -7.91
CA SER A 147 -13.16 -0.53 -7.37
C SER A 147 -13.62 -1.30 -6.15
N CYS A 148 -13.10 -2.51 -6.02
CA CYS A 148 -13.20 -3.26 -4.78
C CYS A 148 -11.85 -3.17 -4.07
N GLN A 149 -11.89 -2.94 -2.76
CA GLN A 149 -10.71 -3.16 -1.95
C GLN A 149 -10.47 -4.66 -1.88
N VAL A 150 -9.25 -5.07 -2.21
CA VAL A 150 -8.79 -6.44 -1.99
C VAL A 150 -7.65 -6.41 -0.99
N ASN A 151 -7.76 -7.24 0.05
CA ASN A 151 -6.78 -7.29 1.12
C ASN A 151 -5.44 -7.89 0.64
N TYR A 152 -4.32 -7.42 1.18
CA TYR A 152 -2.98 -7.87 0.78
C TYR A 152 -2.79 -9.39 0.90
N ASN A 153 -3.43 -10.02 1.90
CA ASN A 153 -3.35 -11.47 2.11
C ASN A 153 -4.06 -12.29 1.02
N SER A 154 -4.82 -11.64 0.14
CA SER A 154 -5.60 -12.28 -0.93
C SER A 154 -5.02 -12.02 -2.32
N ILE A 155 -3.92 -11.26 -2.42
CA ILE A 155 -3.30 -10.91 -3.70
C ILE A 155 -1.79 -11.09 -3.69
N LYS A 156 -1.23 -11.30 -4.88
CA LYS A 156 0.21 -11.22 -5.14
C LYS A 156 0.46 -10.43 -6.41
N LEU A 157 1.70 -9.99 -6.59
CA LEU A 157 2.14 -9.39 -7.84
C LEU A 157 2.20 -10.41 -8.97
N ILE A 158 1.76 -9.98 -10.16
CA ILE A 158 2.09 -10.68 -11.40
C ILE A 158 3.45 -10.12 -11.84
N ARG A 159 4.46 -10.99 -11.83
CA ARG A 159 5.81 -10.69 -12.34
C ARG A 159 5.90 -11.03 -13.81
#